data_AF-A0A945CNL9-F1
#
_entry.id   AF-A0A945CNL9-F1
#
_cell.length_a   1.000
_cell.length_b   1.000
_cell.length_c   1.000
_cell.angle_alpha   90.00
_cell.angle_beta   90.00
_cell.angle_gamma   90.00
#
_symmetry.space_group_name_H-M   'P 1'
#
loop_
_entity.id
_entity.type
_entity.pdbx_description
1 polymer ?
#
loop_
_entity_poly.entity_id
_entity_poly.type
_entity_poly.pdbx_seq_one_letter_code
_entity_poly.pdbx_strand_id
1 'polypeptide(L)'
;MSLRDDLLSRFSTGAEGAPLFLPDLTLWYGTHREKDTLPTKWNDSSPLQIADQLGVPAWVVARPWEIETSDVEVRETEEDGQRLVETVTAAGTLTARWSLGSDGTWWQMEYPVKTAADLNAALELARDREYVLNTSTLLAVDDTVGDQGIVAIEIPTRPYADLLYDMVGMTEGFMILMENPPAMGEFLAVLEEKLQDFVEELAALPAALFYSPD
;
A
#
# COMPACT_ATOMS: atom_id res chain seq x y z
N MET A 1 -6.54 -32.22 -0.70
CA MET A 1 -6.38 -30.88 -1.28
C MET A 1 -6.25 -29.94 -0.10
N SER A 2 -5.14 -29.19 -0.01
CA SER A 2 -5.00 -28.22 1.07
C SER A 2 -6.01 -27.09 0.87
N LEU A 3 -6.26 -26.30 1.91
CA LEU A 3 -7.10 -25.12 1.83
C LEU A 3 -6.48 -24.08 0.87
N ARG A 4 -5.14 -23.99 0.87
CA ARG A 4 -4.33 -23.21 -0.08
C ARG A 4 -4.55 -23.64 -1.53
N ASP A 5 -4.51 -24.94 -1.83
CA ASP A 5 -4.72 -25.47 -3.19
C ASP A 5 -6.14 -25.18 -3.69
N ASP A 6 -7.15 -25.37 -2.83
CA ASP A 6 -8.54 -25.07 -3.17
C ASP A 6 -8.72 -23.58 -3.46
N LEU A 7 -8.14 -22.70 -2.64
CA LEU A 7 -8.14 -21.26 -2.86
C LEU A 7 -7.48 -20.88 -4.19
N LEU A 8 -6.25 -21.36 -4.45
CA LEU A 8 -5.53 -21.07 -5.69
C LEU A 8 -6.27 -21.55 -6.93
N SER A 9 -6.97 -22.69 -6.83
CA SER A 9 -7.80 -23.18 -7.93
C SER A 9 -8.88 -22.19 -8.35
N ARG A 10 -9.39 -21.35 -7.43
CA ARG A 10 -10.42 -20.32 -7.69
C ARG A 10 -9.95 -19.18 -8.58
N PHE A 11 -8.63 -18.95 -8.66
CA PHE A 11 -8.04 -17.95 -9.55
C PHE A 11 -7.83 -18.47 -10.98
N SER A 12 -8.12 -19.76 -11.23
CA SER A 12 -8.00 -20.38 -12.55
C SER A 12 -9.33 -20.38 -13.31
N THR A 13 -9.27 -20.24 -14.63
CA THR A 13 -10.45 -20.35 -15.51
C THR A 13 -11.09 -21.73 -15.38
N GLY A 14 -12.41 -21.76 -15.14
CA GLY A 14 -13.18 -23.02 -15.04
C GLY A 14 -13.18 -23.67 -13.65
N ALA A 15 -12.79 -22.95 -12.60
CA ALA A 15 -12.87 -23.43 -11.23
C ALA A 15 -14.32 -23.82 -10.84
N GLU A 16 -14.50 -25.03 -10.31
CA GLU A 16 -15.80 -25.53 -9.83
C GLU A 16 -15.91 -25.44 -8.32
N GLY A 17 -17.03 -24.94 -7.78
CA GLY A 17 -17.31 -24.85 -6.34
C GLY A 17 -17.70 -23.44 -5.88
N ALA A 18 -18.04 -23.32 -4.61
CA ALA A 18 -18.48 -22.04 -4.04
C ALA A 18 -17.28 -21.10 -3.79
N PRO A 19 -17.49 -19.77 -3.83
CA PRO A 19 -16.49 -18.82 -3.38
C PRO A 19 -16.05 -19.10 -1.94
N LEU A 20 -14.74 -19.01 -1.67
CA LEU A 20 -14.21 -19.08 -0.32
C LEU A 20 -14.27 -17.68 0.31
N PHE A 21 -14.65 -17.63 1.59
CA PHE A 21 -14.54 -16.41 2.36
C PHE A 21 -13.10 -16.24 2.85
N LEU A 22 -12.46 -15.14 2.45
CA LEU A 22 -11.06 -14.85 2.72
C LEU A 22 -10.96 -13.49 3.43
N PRO A 23 -11.12 -13.46 4.77
CA PRO A 23 -11.10 -12.20 5.51
C PRO A 23 -9.68 -11.67 5.66
N ASP A 24 -9.47 -10.40 5.31
CA ASP A 24 -8.29 -9.66 5.77
C ASP A 24 -8.49 -9.27 7.24
N LEU A 25 -7.74 -9.93 8.12
CA LEU A 25 -7.80 -9.71 9.56
C LEU A 25 -6.85 -8.60 10.02
N THR A 26 -6.02 -8.02 9.15
CA THR A 26 -4.90 -7.14 9.52
C THR A 26 -5.35 -5.93 10.32
N LEU A 27 -6.27 -5.12 9.76
CA LEU A 27 -6.76 -3.89 10.40
C LEU A 27 -7.54 -4.20 11.68
N TRP A 28 -8.44 -5.19 11.62
CA TRP A 28 -9.26 -5.58 12.77
C TRP A 28 -8.37 -6.06 13.94
N TYR A 29 -7.43 -6.96 13.65
CA TYR A 29 -6.53 -7.52 14.66
C TYR A 29 -5.64 -6.44 15.27
N GLY A 30 -4.98 -5.62 14.44
CA GLY A 30 -4.12 -4.52 14.90
C GLY A 30 -4.87 -3.56 15.83
N THR A 31 -6.01 -3.04 15.36
CA THR A 31 -6.84 -2.11 16.13
C THR A 31 -7.28 -2.69 17.48
N HIS A 32 -7.75 -3.93 17.51
CA HIS A 32 -8.24 -4.55 18.74
C HIS A 32 -7.09 -4.96 19.68
N ARG A 33 -5.93 -5.34 19.14
CA ARG A 33 -4.75 -5.66 19.94
C ARG A 33 -4.20 -4.43 20.64
N GLU A 34 -4.06 -3.31 19.93
CA GLU A 34 -3.59 -2.04 20.50
C GLU A 34 -4.51 -1.51 21.59
N LYS A 35 -5.83 -1.69 21.41
CA LYS A 35 -6.84 -1.23 22.37
C LYS A 35 -7.11 -2.22 23.50
N ASP A 36 -6.45 -3.38 23.51
CA ASP A 36 -6.73 -4.49 24.45
C ASP A 36 -8.22 -4.89 24.47
N THR A 37 -8.83 -4.98 23.29
CA THR A 37 -10.26 -5.28 23.09
C THR A 37 -10.51 -6.52 22.23
N LEU A 38 -9.50 -7.37 22.03
CA LEU A 38 -9.68 -8.65 21.37
C LEU A 38 -10.66 -9.53 22.17
N PRO A 39 -11.54 -10.30 21.50
CA PRO A 39 -12.39 -11.28 22.20
C PRO A 39 -11.55 -12.23 23.06
N THR A 40 -12.02 -12.55 24.28
CA THR A 40 -11.25 -13.33 25.27
C THR A 40 -10.69 -14.65 24.71
N LYS A 41 -11.43 -15.32 23.81
CA LYS A 41 -10.98 -16.56 23.16
C LYS A 41 -9.76 -16.40 22.24
N TRP A 42 -9.44 -15.17 21.84
CA TRP A 42 -8.40 -14.84 20.86
C TRP A 42 -7.33 -13.90 21.43
N ASN A 43 -7.32 -13.64 22.73
CA ASN A 43 -6.43 -12.64 23.33
C ASN A 43 -4.94 -12.98 23.15
N ASP A 44 -4.60 -14.26 23.05
CA ASP A 44 -3.24 -14.77 22.84
C ASP A 44 -3.08 -15.42 21.45
N SER A 45 -4.06 -15.24 20.55
CA SER A 45 -4.03 -15.83 19.21
C SER A 45 -3.42 -14.87 18.19
N SER A 46 -2.62 -15.40 17.27
CA SER A 46 -2.20 -14.67 16.06
C SER A 46 -3.34 -14.61 15.02
N PRO A 47 -3.27 -13.73 14.01
CA PRO A 47 -4.25 -13.71 12.92
C PRO A 47 -4.41 -15.07 12.22
N LEU A 48 -3.31 -15.81 12.03
CA LEU A 48 -3.33 -17.16 11.45
C LEU A 48 -4.13 -18.14 12.32
N GLN A 49 -3.92 -18.11 13.63
CA GLN A 49 -4.67 -18.95 14.57
C GLN A 49 -6.15 -18.56 14.64
N ILE A 50 -6.48 -17.29 14.45
CA ILE A 50 -7.87 -16.81 14.40
C ILE A 50 -8.55 -17.30 13.12
N ALA A 51 -7.87 -17.21 11.96
CA ALA A 51 -8.39 -17.74 10.69
C ALA A 51 -8.66 -19.26 10.78
N ASP A 52 -7.72 -20.02 11.33
CA ASP A 52 -7.88 -21.46 11.58
C ASP A 52 -9.08 -21.77 12.49
N GLN A 53 -9.24 -21.04 13.59
CA GLN A 53 -10.40 -21.18 14.50
C GLN A 53 -11.74 -20.79 13.85
N LEU A 54 -11.72 -19.93 12.84
CA LEU A 54 -12.90 -19.56 12.04
C LEU A 54 -13.17 -20.56 10.91
N GLY A 55 -12.24 -21.49 10.62
CA GLY A 55 -12.35 -22.44 9.52
C GLY A 55 -12.21 -21.78 8.15
N VAL A 56 -11.47 -20.68 8.06
CA VAL A 56 -11.25 -19.90 6.82
C VAL A 56 -9.77 -19.85 6.48
N PRO A 57 -9.40 -19.68 5.20
CA PRO A 57 -8.00 -19.53 4.83
C PRO A 57 -7.42 -18.22 5.39
N ALA A 58 -6.17 -18.27 5.83
CA ALA A 58 -5.46 -17.05 6.19
C ALA A 58 -5.11 -16.25 4.93
N TRP A 59 -5.33 -14.94 5.01
CA TRP A 59 -4.89 -13.96 4.03
C TRP A 59 -3.78 -13.12 4.66
N VAL A 60 -2.60 -13.12 4.04
CA VAL A 60 -1.47 -12.29 4.45
C VAL A 60 -0.96 -11.53 3.24
N VAL A 61 -0.88 -10.21 3.35
CA VAL A 61 -0.26 -9.37 2.33
C VAL A 61 1.18 -9.09 2.75
N ALA A 62 2.12 -9.41 1.88
CA ALA A 62 3.52 -9.06 2.02
C ALA A 62 3.84 -7.90 1.07
N ARG A 63 4.49 -6.87 1.58
CA ARG A 63 5.03 -5.75 0.78
C ARG A 63 6.56 -5.83 0.78
N PRO A 64 7.17 -6.64 -0.11
CA PRO A 64 8.62 -6.86 -0.12
C PRO A 64 9.34 -5.71 -0.85
N TRP A 65 8.91 -4.47 -0.61
CA TRP A 65 9.42 -3.30 -1.30
C TRP A 65 9.12 -2.01 -0.55
N GLU A 66 9.92 -1.01 -0.86
CA GLU A 66 9.82 0.34 -0.32
C GLU A 66 9.97 1.38 -1.43
N ILE A 67 9.61 2.62 -1.11
CA ILE A 67 9.83 3.77 -1.98
C ILE A 67 11.00 4.55 -1.38
N GLU A 68 12.00 4.80 -2.19
CA GLU A 68 13.14 5.65 -1.84
C GLU A 68 13.16 6.91 -2.69
N THR A 69 13.81 7.95 -2.16
CA THR A 69 14.10 9.22 -2.84
C THR A 69 15.58 9.54 -2.62
N SER A 70 16.29 9.94 -3.68
CA SER A 70 17.75 10.11 -3.63
C SER A 70 18.19 11.57 -3.74
N ASP A 71 17.54 12.34 -4.61
CA ASP A 71 17.91 13.71 -4.93
C ASP A 71 17.07 14.75 -4.19
N VAL A 72 15.81 14.44 -3.82
CA VAL A 72 14.98 15.38 -3.06
C VAL A 72 15.15 15.20 -1.55
N GLU A 73 15.17 16.31 -0.82
CA GLU A 73 15.26 16.27 0.63
C GLU A 73 13.85 16.16 1.23
N VAL A 74 13.59 15.07 1.96
CA VAL A 74 12.33 14.87 2.70
C VAL A 74 12.61 15.09 4.19
N ARG A 75 11.87 16.02 4.80
CA ARG A 75 11.90 16.28 6.25
C ARG A 75 10.56 15.92 6.84
N GLU A 76 10.58 15.11 7.89
CA GLU A 76 9.39 14.74 8.65
C GLU A 76 9.50 15.29 10.07
N THR A 77 8.45 15.97 10.52
CA THR A 77 8.29 16.38 11.92
C THR A 77 6.98 15.83 12.44
N GLU A 78 7.04 15.08 13.54
CA GLU A 78 5.87 14.51 14.22
C GLU A 78 5.79 15.04 15.66
N GLU A 79 4.65 15.61 16.03
CA GLU A 79 4.37 16.13 17.37
C GLU A 79 2.87 16.04 17.67
N ASP A 80 2.49 15.57 18.86
CA ASP A 80 1.10 15.53 19.35
C ASP A 80 0.06 14.93 18.38
N GLY A 81 0.43 13.84 17.68
CA GLY A 81 -0.45 13.19 16.71
C GLY A 81 -0.68 14.04 15.45
N GLN A 82 0.20 15.00 15.17
CA GLN A 82 0.30 15.70 13.91
C GLN A 82 1.63 15.36 13.27
N ARG A 83 1.64 15.24 11.94
CA ARG A 83 2.86 15.04 11.16
C ARG A 83 2.88 16.02 10.00
N LEU A 84 3.99 16.72 9.87
CA LEU A 84 4.32 17.59 8.74
C LEU A 84 5.43 16.91 7.94
N VAL A 85 5.18 16.72 6.65
CA VAL A 85 6.18 16.26 5.68
C VAL A 85 6.48 17.42 4.75
N GLU A 86 7.76 17.83 4.70
CA GLU A 86 8.26 18.86 3.78
C GLU A 86 9.21 18.21 2.78
N THR A 87 8.88 18.31 1.49
CA THR A 87 9.76 17.86 0.40
C THR A 87 10.36 19.07 -0.29
N VAL A 88 11.68 19.20 -0.23
CA VAL A 88 12.43 20.28 -0.87
C VAL A 88 12.93 19.82 -2.22
N THR A 89 12.48 20.50 -3.27
CA THR A 89 12.93 20.26 -4.65
C THR A 89 13.53 21.55 -5.24
N ALA A 90 14.06 21.49 -6.46
CA ALA A 90 14.60 22.66 -7.14
C ALA A 90 13.48 23.63 -7.59
N ALA A 91 12.30 23.10 -7.94
CA ALA A 91 11.13 23.88 -8.35
C ALA A 91 10.30 24.46 -7.19
N GLY A 92 10.50 23.99 -5.95
CA GLY A 92 9.78 24.52 -4.78
C GLY A 92 9.79 23.57 -3.59
N THR A 93 9.10 23.96 -2.52
CA THR A 93 8.89 23.10 -1.35
C THR A 93 7.43 22.68 -1.26
N LEU A 94 7.21 21.38 -1.23
CA LEU A 94 5.89 20.78 -1.02
C LEU A 94 5.68 20.50 0.46
N THR A 95 4.44 20.65 0.93
CA THR A 95 4.08 20.34 2.33
C THR A 95 2.85 19.46 2.39
N ALA A 96 2.93 18.34 3.10
CA ALA A 96 1.80 17.48 3.41
C ALA A 96 1.57 17.46 4.93
N ARG A 97 0.32 17.45 5.37
CA ARG A 97 -0.04 17.37 6.79
C ARG A 97 -0.89 16.16 7.05
N TRP A 98 -0.59 15.49 8.15
CA TRP A 98 -1.31 14.31 8.61
C TRP A 98 -1.75 14.50 10.06
N SER A 99 -2.87 13.89 10.39
CA SER A 99 -3.37 13.81 11.77
C SER A 99 -3.66 12.37 12.15
N LEU A 100 -3.30 12.02 13.38
CA LEU A 100 -3.59 10.70 13.95
C LEU A 100 -5.07 10.67 14.37
N GLY A 101 -5.83 9.78 13.74
CA GLY A 101 -7.23 9.54 14.06
C GLY A 101 -7.40 8.84 15.40
N SER A 102 -8.60 8.93 15.98
CA SER A 102 -8.94 8.20 17.22
C SER A 102 -8.90 6.68 17.08
N ASP A 103 -8.88 6.20 15.84
CA ASP A 103 -8.71 4.81 15.48
C ASP A 103 -7.25 4.34 15.52
N GLY A 104 -6.29 5.27 15.61
CA GLY A 104 -4.84 4.99 15.54
C GLY A 104 -4.27 5.11 14.13
N THR A 105 -5.09 5.47 13.14
CA THR A 105 -4.67 5.57 11.73
C THR A 105 -4.27 7.01 11.40
N TRP A 106 -3.22 7.18 10.60
CA TRP A 106 -2.86 8.50 10.07
C TRP A 106 -3.75 8.88 8.89
N TRP A 107 -4.30 10.09 8.94
CA TRP A 107 -5.14 10.67 7.89
C TRP A 107 -4.44 11.87 7.28
N GLN A 108 -4.25 11.87 5.96
CA GLN A 108 -3.70 13.02 5.25
C GLN A 108 -4.76 14.13 5.21
N MET A 109 -4.49 15.21 5.91
CA MET A 109 -5.36 16.38 6.03
C MET A 109 -5.06 17.43 4.97
N GLU A 110 -3.81 17.48 4.50
CA GLU A 110 -3.36 18.42 3.47
C GLU A 110 -2.41 17.71 2.49
N TYR A 111 -2.68 17.90 1.21
CA TYR A 111 -1.91 17.35 0.11
C TYR A 111 -0.76 18.29 -0.32
N PRO A 112 0.35 17.75 -0.84
CA PRO A 112 1.50 18.55 -1.23
C PRO A 112 1.18 19.54 -2.34
N VAL A 113 0.38 19.16 -3.34
CA VAL A 113 -0.04 20.04 -4.45
C VAL A 113 -1.29 20.83 -4.06
N LYS A 114 -1.16 22.15 -3.91
CA LYS A 114 -2.25 23.07 -3.53
C LYS A 114 -2.64 24.00 -4.67
N THR A 115 -1.72 24.21 -5.59
CA THR A 115 -1.84 25.12 -6.73
C THR A 115 -1.13 24.53 -7.95
N ALA A 116 -1.41 25.08 -9.13
CA ALA A 116 -0.70 24.70 -10.35
C ALA A 116 0.82 24.99 -10.29
N ALA A 117 1.27 25.91 -9.43
CA ALA A 117 2.69 26.22 -9.25
C ALA A 117 3.46 25.06 -8.58
N ASP A 118 2.77 24.23 -7.81
CA ASP A 118 3.36 23.09 -7.09
C ASP A 118 3.62 21.88 -8.01
N LEU A 119 3.00 21.85 -9.20
CA LEU A 119 3.06 20.70 -10.11
C LEU A 119 4.48 20.38 -10.57
N ASN A 120 5.33 21.39 -10.79
CA ASN A 120 6.72 21.16 -11.19
C ASN A 120 7.53 20.51 -10.06
N ALA A 121 7.36 20.96 -8.82
CA ALA A 121 8.02 20.37 -7.66
C ALA A 121 7.53 18.95 -7.39
N ALA A 122 6.22 18.72 -7.52
CA ALA A 122 5.64 17.39 -7.40
C ALA A 122 6.16 16.43 -8.48
N LEU A 123 6.41 16.92 -9.70
CA LEU A 123 6.94 16.10 -10.79
C LEU A 123 8.42 15.76 -10.57
N GLU A 124 9.20 16.68 -10.00
CA GLU A 124 10.57 16.39 -9.56
C GLU A 124 10.58 15.28 -8.50
N LEU A 125 9.69 15.33 -7.51
CA LEU A 125 9.54 14.24 -6.54
C LEU A 125 9.14 12.91 -7.21
N ALA A 126 8.15 12.92 -8.11
CA ALA A 126 7.72 11.69 -8.81
C ALA A 126 8.84 11.06 -9.65
N ARG A 127 9.75 11.86 -10.20
CA ARG A 127 10.93 11.40 -10.94
C ARG A 127 11.99 10.79 -10.02
N ASP A 128 12.19 11.37 -8.84
CA ASP A 128 13.19 10.92 -7.88
C ASP A 128 12.75 9.68 -7.08
N ARG A 129 11.44 9.45 -6.96
CA ARG A 129 10.90 8.23 -6.32
C ARG A 129 11.32 6.98 -7.08
N GLU A 130 11.89 6.01 -6.39
CA GLU A 130 12.21 4.68 -6.92
C GLU A 130 11.58 3.59 -6.07
N TYR A 131 11.11 2.52 -6.71
CA TYR A 131 10.69 1.31 -6.02
C TYR A 131 11.90 0.40 -5.81
N VAL A 132 12.13 -0.02 -4.57
CA VAL A 132 13.27 -0.86 -4.19
C VAL A 132 12.79 -2.15 -3.59
N LEU A 133 13.25 -3.29 -4.13
CA LEU A 133 12.95 -4.61 -3.58
C LEU A 133 13.64 -4.83 -2.22
N ASN A 134 12.85 -5.27 -1.25
CA ASN A 134 13.30 -5.69 0.07
C ASN A 134 12.63 -7.03 0.45
N THR A 135 13.26 -8.14 0.04
CA THR A 135 12.72 -9.50 0.20
C THR A 135 13.07 -10.15 1.54
N SER A 136 13.71 -9.41 2.45
CA SER A 136 14.29 -9.93 3.69
C SER A 136 13.29 -10.69 4.58
N THR A 137 12.00 -10.34 4.52
CA THR A 137 10.93 -10.93 5.33
C THR A 137 10.05 -11.94 4.57
N LEU A 138 10.13 -11.99 3.24
CA LEU A 138 9.15 -12.70 2.41
C LEU A 138 9.17 -14.22 2.65
N LEU A 139 10.35 -14.84 2.67
CA LEU A 139 10.49 -16.28 2.89
C LEU A 139 10.00 -16.71 4.28
N ALA A 140 10.29 -15.92 5.31
CA ALA A 140 9.87 -16.21 6.68
C ALA A 140 8.35 -16.14 6.83
N VAL A 141 7.68 -15.23 6.10
CA VAL A 141 6.23 -15.11 6.10
C VAL A 141 5.57 -16.30 5.40
N ASP A 142 6.07 -16.71 4.22
CA ASP A 142 5.51 -17.88 3.51
C ASP A 142 5.65 -19.18 4.31
N ASP A 143 6.81 -19.41 4.94
CA ASP A 143 7.03 -20.57 5.83
C ASP A 143 6.07 -20.57 7.04
N THR A 144 5.75 -19.39 7.58
CA THR A 144 4.86 -19.25 8.74
C THR A 144 3.40 -19.51 8.36
N VAL A 145 2.97 -19.12 7.15
CA VAL A 145 1.60 -19.32 6.65
C VAL A 145 1.38 -20.76 6.19
N GLY A 146 2.37 -21.34 5.51
CA GLY A 146 2.35 -22.73 5.05
C GLY A 146 1.08 -23.08 4.24
N ASP A 147 0.41 -24.16 4.63
CA ASP A 147 -0.82 -24.65 3.98
C ASP A 147 -2.11 -24.05 4.56
N GLN A 148 -2.01 -23.23 5.61
CA GLN A 148 -3.18 -22.65 6.30
C GLN A 148 -3.75 -21.42 5.58
N GLY A 149 -3.06 -20.91 4.55
CA GLY A 149 -3.49 -19.72 3.84
C GLY A 149 -2.63 -19.39 2.63
N ILE A 150 -2.64 -18.12 2.26
CA ILE A 150 -1.86 -17.58 1.15
C ILE A 150 -1.14 -16.30 1.56
N VAL A 151 0.09 -16.17 1.06
CA VAL A 151 0.82 -14.91 1.04
C VAL A 151 0.63 -14.28 -0.34
N ALA A 152 0.01 -13.10 -0.37
CA ALA A 152 -0.11 -12.28 -1.56
C ALA A 152 0.98 -11.19 -1.54
N ILE A 153 1.67 -10.99 -2.67
CA ILE A 153 2.61 -9.88 -2.79
C ILE A 153 1.87 -8.62 -3.23
N GLU A 154 1.95 -7.57 -2.44
CA GLU A 154 1.42 -6.25 -2.81
C GLU A 154 2.20 -5.70 -4.00
N ILE A 155 1.46 -5.25 -5.02
CA ILE A 155 1.98 -4.42 -6.11
C ILE A 155 1.78 -2.95 -5.71
N PRO A 156 2.72 -2.04 -6.03
CA PRO A 156 2.48 -0.62 -5.83
C PRO A 156 1.18 -0.15 -6.49
N THR A 157 0.52 0.79 -5.81
CA THR A 157 -0.69 1.46 -6.28
C THR A 157 -0.52 1.99 -7.70
N ARG A 158 -1.58 1.93 -8.52
CA ARG A 158 -1.48 2.42 -9.91
C ARG A 158 -1.20 3.92 -9.95
N PRO A 159 -0.52 4.44 -10.99
CA PRO A 159 -0.09 5.83 -11.07
C PRO A 159 -1.19 6.86 -10.83
N TYR A 160 -2.40 6.57 -11.31
CA TYR A 160 -3.53 7.45 -11.11
C TYR A 160 -3.98 7.51 -9.66
N ALA A 161 -4.01 6.38 -8.96
CA ALA A 161 -4.35 6.32 -7.55
C ALA A 161 -3.22 6.88 -6.68
N ASP A 162 -1.94 6.62 -6.98
CA ASP A 162 -0.77 7.22 -6.30
C ASP A 162 -0.83 8.76 -6.36
N LEU A 163 -1.06 9.31 -7.56
CA LEU A 163 -1.20 10.75 -7.76
C LEU A 163 -2.36 11.33 -6.93
N LEU A 164 -3.51 10.66 -6.89
CA LEU A 164 -4.67 11.14 -6.14
C LEU A 164 -4.54 10.98 -4.63
N TYR A 165 -4.00 9.87 -4.16
CA TYR A 165 -3.96 9.52 -2.74
C TYR A 165 -2.80 10.15 -1.98
N ASP A 166 -1.69 10.48 -2.65
CA ASP A 166 -0.51 11.01 -1.97
C ASP A 166 -0.20 12.46 -2.38
N MET A 167 -0.53 12.86 -3.61
CA MET A 167 -0.02 14.11 -4.18
C MET A 167 -1.03 15.25 -4.26
N VAL A 168 -2.23 14.99 -4.79
CA VAL A 168 -3.18 16.07 -5.09
C VAL A 168 -4.47 15.99 -4.26
N GLY A 169 -4.87 14.80 -3.83
CA GLY A 169 -6.14 14.59 -3.14
C GLY A 169 -7.34 14.52 -4.09
N MET A 170 -8.42 13.93 -3.57
CA MET A 170 -9.64 13.60 -4.34
C MET A 170 -10.57 14.79 -4.60
N THR A 171 -10.27 15.98 -4.08
CA THR A 171 -11.14 17.16 -4.15
C THR A 171 -10.53 18.27 -5.01
N GLU A 172 -9.95 19.30 -4.40
CA GLU A 172 -9.42 20.47 -5.11
C GLU A 172 -8.21 20.12 -5.98
N GLY A 173 -7.32 19.23 -5.53
CA GLY A 173 -6.16 18.87 -6.35
C GLY A 173 -6.51 18.05 -7.58
N PHE A 174 -7.61 17.29 -7.56
CA PHE A 174 -8.12 16.69 -8.79
C PHE A 174 -8.55 17.74 -9.82
N MET A 175 -9.16 18.85 -9.37
CA MET A 175 -9.50 19.96 -10.27
C MET A 175 -8.25 20.64 -10.85
N ILE A 176 -7.19 20.81 -10.06
CA ILE A 176 -5.91 21.35 -10.52
C ILE A 176 -5.34 20.50 -11.67
N LEU A 177 -5.38 19.17 -11.56
CA LEU A 177 -4.92 18.28 -12.63
C LEU A 177 -5.77 18.38 -13.90
N MET A 178 -7.09 18.45 -13.75
CA MET A 178 -8.02 18.58 -14.88
C MET A 178 -7.82 19.90 -15.64
N GLU A 179 -7.42 20.96 -14.94
CA GLU A 179 -7.07 22.26 -15.53
C GLU A 179 -5.65 22.30 -16.11
N ASN A 180 -4.81 21.32 -15.78
CA ASN A 180 -3.43 21.17 -16.28
C ASN A 180 -3.18 19.79 -16.94
N PRO A 181 -3.92 19.41 -18.01
CA PRO A 181 -3.79 18.09 -18.63
C PRO A 181 -2.37 17.68 -19.06
N PRO A 182 -1.51 18.58 -19.58
CA PRO A 182 -0.13 18.22 -19.91
C PRO A 182 0.66 17.73 -18.69
N ALA A 183 0.53 18.41 -17.54
CA ALA A 183 1.20 18.01 -16.31
C ALA A 183 0.68 16.64 -15.84
N MET A 184 -0.65 16.43 -15.83
CA MET A 184 -1.23 15.13 -15.49
C MET A 184 -0.69 14.00 -16.37
N GLY A 185 -0.61 14.21 -17.69
CA GLY A 185 -0.06 13.23 -18.62
C GLY A 185 1.41 12.89 -18.33
N GLU A 186 2.22 13.90 -17.99
CA GLU A 186 3.63 13.72 -17.66
C GLU A 186 3.83 12.96 -16.34
N PHE A 187 3.05 13.28 -15.30
CA PHE A 187 3.04 12.51 -14.04
C PHE A 187 2.72 11.04 -14.26
N LEU A 188 1.62 10.76 -14.97
CA LEU A 188 1.18 9.39 -15.19
C LEU A 188 2.20 8.61 -16.02
N ALA A 189 2.82 9.24 -17.02
CA ALA A 189 3.85 8.59 -17.81
C ALA A 189 5.08 8.20 -16.96
N VAL A 190 5.59 9.11 -16.12
CA VAL A 190 6.75 8.85 -15.26
C VAL A 190 6.47 7.73 -14.26
N LEU A 191 5.33 7.81 -13.58
CA LEU A 191 4.95 6.82 -12.56
C LEU A 191 4.61 5.46 -13.19
N GLU A 192 3.99 5.43 -14.38
CA GLU A 192 3.69 4.20 -15.12
C GLU A 192 4.96 3.51 -15.60
N GLU A 193 5.93 4.25 -16.15
CA GLU A 193 7.22 3.70 -16.57
C GLU A 193 7.91 2.98 -15.41
N LYS A 194 8.07 3.67 -14.27
CA LYS A 194 8.64 3.10 -13.04
C LYS A 194 7.86 1.89 -12.52
N LEU A 195 6.53 1.95 -12.55
CA LEU A 195 5.70 0.83 -12.10
C LEU A 195 5.86 -0.39 -13.02
N GLN A 196 5.88 -0.21 -14.34
CA GLN A 196 6.02 -1.35 -15.27
C GLN A 196 7.38 -2.03 -15.09
N ASP A 197 8.46 -1.24 -14.99
CA ASP A 197 9.80 -1.79 -14.73
C ASP A 197 9.82 -2.59 -13.42
N PHE A 198 9.20 -2.05 -12.36
CA PHE A 198 9.18 -2.70 -11.06
C PHE A 198 8.26 -3.93 -10.99
N VAL A 199 7.14 -3.93 -11.72
CA VAL A 199 6.22 -5.08 -11.78
C VAL A 199 6.91 -6.29 -12.39
N GLU A 200 7.82 -6.11 -13.36
CA GLU A 200 8.63 -7.21 -13.89
C GLU A 200 9.53 -7.83 -12.81
N GLU A 201 10.14 -7.00 -11.96
CA GLU A 201 10.96 -7.46 -10.83
C GLU A 201 10.11 -8.22 -9.78
N LEU A 202 8.94 -7.69 -9.42
CA LEU A 202 8.01 -8.36 -8.51
C LEU A 202 7.54 -9.70 -9.07
N ALA A 203 7.23 -9.77 -10.37
CA ALA A 203 6.77 -10.99 -11.04
C ALA A 203 7.83 -12.10 -11.04
N ALA A 204 9.11 -11.76 -10.87
CA ALA A 204 10.20 -12.73 -10.75
C ALA A 204 10.28 -13.38 -9.34
N LEU A 205 9.55 -12.85 -8.36
CA LEU A 205 9.48 -13.42 -7.02
C LEU A 205 8.69 -14.75 -7.01
N PRO A 206 9.03 -15.71 -6.13
CA PRO A 206 8.34 -16.98 -6.02
C PRO A 206 6.99 -16.82 -5.29
N ALA A 207 6.06 -16.09 -5.90
CA ALA A 207 4.74 -15.79 -5.34
C ALA A 207 3.62 -16.53 -6.08
N ALA A 208 2.61 -16.98 -5.34
CA ALA A 208 1.43 -17.61 -5.93
C ALA A 208 0.35 -16.58 -6.32
N LEU A 209 0.36 -15.40 -5.70
CA LEU A 209 -0.63 -14.35 -5.93
C LEU A 209 0.01 -12.97 -5.76
N PHE A 210 -0.44 -12.04 -6.59
CA PHE A 210 -0.15 -10.62 -6.45
C PHE A 210 -1.45 -9.84 -6.19
N TYR A 211 -1.37 -8.80 -5.39
CA TYR A 211 -2.50 -8.01 -4.91
C TYR A 211 -2.28 -6.53 -5.23
N SER A 212 -3.24 -5.89 -5.89
CA SER A 212 -3.30 -4.44 -6.06
C SER A 212 -4.19 -3.86 -4.97
N PRO A 213 -3.76 -2.83 -4.21
CA PRO A 213 -4.57 -2.21 -3.17
C PRO A 213 -5.71 -1.32 -3.70
N ASP A 214 -5.71 -0.99 -4.99
CA ASP A 214 -6.62 -0.08 -5.70
C ASP A 214 -7.50 -0.74 -6.77
#